data_AF-A0A524CC21-F1
#
_entry.id   AF-A0A524CC21-F1
#
_cell.length_a   1.000
_cell.length_b   1.000
_cell.length_c   1.000
_cell.angle_alpha   90.00
_cell.angle_beta   90.00
_cell.angle_gamma   90.00
#
_symmetry.space_group_name_H-M   'P 1'
#
loop_
_entity.id
_entity.type
_entity.pdbx_description
1 polymer ?
#
loop_
_entity_poly.entity_id
_entity_poly.type
_entity_poly.pdbx_seq_one_letter_code
_entity_poly.pdbx_strand_id
1 'polypeptide(L)'
;MKRERNILQKNVFPKLRELCMAHGMHFQAIDLRWGISQEAALDQKSVKICLREILRCQNISPKPNFIVLLGDRYGWQPPPSDIPIEEFIGILKHLLGDDDEKNHKRDLLERWYECDDNADPTNFFLKPRGEKYKNAENWEPIEKENLNILRESVDQMDLEEKNRIKYFASVTEQEIRKGALEIEESKEHIFCFFRSIEGLPNDETAKDFIDLNQEKRRDKDSAKQLEKLKD
;
A
#
# COMPACT_ATOMS: atom_id res chain seq x y z
N MET A 1 12.33 2.66 7.87
CA MET A 1 13.64 2.48 7.20
C MET A 1 14.21 3.78 6.61
N LYS A 2 13.96 4.97 7.20
CA LYS A 2 14.41 6.26 6.62
C LYS A 2 15.94 6.38 6.64
N ARG A 3 16.58 5.92 7.72
CA ARG A 3 18.04 6.00 7.90
C ARG A 3 18.77 5.14 6.86
N GLU A 4 18.30 3.92 6.65
CA GLU A 4 18.85 2.96 5.70
C GLU A 4 18.75 3.48 4.27
N ARG A 5 17.58 4.01 3.87
CA ARG A 5 17.40 4.65 2.56
C ARG A 5 18.33 5.85 2.36
N ASN A 6 18.48 6.71 3.38
CA ASN A 6 19.41 7.84 3.32
C ASN A 6 20.86 7.39 3.13
N ILE A 7 21.26 6.28 3.77
CA ILE A 7 22.61 5.71 3.58
C ILE A 7 22.77 5.18 2.16
N LEU A 8 21.77 4.49 1.61
CA LEU A 8 21.82 4.04 0.22
C LEU A 8 22.02 5.21 -0.74
N GLN A 9 21.21 6.27 -0.59
CA GLN A 9 21.31 7.46 -1.45
C GLN A 9 22.65 8.19 -1.34
N LYS A 10 23.19 8.34 -0.13
CA LYS A 10 24.43 9.09 0.10
C LYS A 10 25.70 8.30 -0.22
N ASN A 11 25.71 7.00 0.07
CA ASN A 11 26.96 6.23 0.13
C ASN A 11 27.02 5.08 -0.88
N VAL A 12 25.88 4.51 -1.27
CA VAL A 12 25.83 3.29 -2.10
C VAL A 12 25.51 3.63 -3.56
N PHE A 13 24.41 4.34 -3.81
CA PHE A 13 23.96 4.69 -5.16
C PHE A 13 24.97 5.52 -5.97
N PRO A 14 25.77 6.45 -5.39
CA PRO A 14 26.83 7.13 -6.13
C PRO A 14 27.90 6.15 -6.64
N LYS A 15 28.30 5.19 -5.81
CA LYS A 15 29.30 4.17 -6.18
C LYS A 15 28.77 3.21 -7.25
N LEU A 16 27.50 2.81 -7.16
CA LEU A 16 26.85 2.01 -8.20
C LEU A 16 26.77 2.79 -9.52
N ARG A 17 26.49 4.10 -9.46
CA ARG A 17 26.48 4.96 -10.64
C ARG A 17 27.84 5.01 -11.32
N GLU A 18 28.91 5.23 -10.57
CA GLU A 18 30.28 5.20 -11.09
C GLU A 18 30.63 3.84 -11.71
N LEU A 19 30.29 2.75 -11.02
CA LEU A 19 30.54 1.39 -11.49
C LEU A 19 29.81 1.09 -12.80
N CYS A 20 28.52 1.40 -12.88
CA CYS A 20 27.72 1.22 -14.09
C CYS A 20 28.27 2.08 -15.24
N MET A 21 28.60 3.35 -14.97
CA MET A 21 29.18 4.25 -15.97
C MET A 21 30.50 3.74 -16.52
N ALA A 22 31.37 3.17 -15.67
CA ALA A 22 32.62 2.54 -16.10
C ALA A 22 32.41 1.35 -17.06
N HIS A 23 31.22 0.74 -17.03
CA HIS A 23 30.83 -0.37 -17.91
C HIS A 23 29.86 0.07 -19.02
N GLY A 24 29.72 1.38 -19.28
CA GLY A 24 28.85 1.90 -20.34
C GLY A 24 27.35 1.81 -20.04
N MET A 25 26.97 1.60 -18.78
CA MET A 25 25.58 1.51 -18.33
C MET A 25 25.19 2.74 -17.51
N HIS A 26 23.89 3.08 -17.51
CA HIS A 26 23.33 4.10 -16.62
C HIS A 26 22.66 3.44 -15.41
N PHE A 27 22.90 3.99 -14.22
CA PHE A 27 22.24 3.57 -12.99
C PHE A 27 21.26 4.64 -12.51
N GLN A 28 20.01 4.24 -12.27
CA GLN A 28 18.99 5.07 -11.66
C GLN A 28 18.29 4.29 -10.56
N ALA A 29 18.39 4.78 -9.33
CA ALA A 29 17.61 4.25 -8.20
C ALA A 29 16.26 4.97 -8.14
N ILE A 30 15.19 4.19 -8.02
CA ILE A 30 13.83 4.68 -7.77
C ILE A 30 13.47 4.36 -6.31
N ASP A 31 13.20 5.40 -5.52
CA ASP A 31 12.69 5.25 -4.15
C ASP A 31 11.18 5.48 -4.18
N LEU A 32 10.39 4.42 -4.02
CA LEU A 32 8.91 4.49 -4.05
C LEU A 32 8.33 5.39 -2.96
N ARG A 33 9.12 5.77 -1.95
CA ARG A 33 8.67 6.65 -0.86
C ARG A 33 9.18 8.08 -1.03
N TRP A 34 9.84 8.39 -2.14
CA TRP A 34 10.32 9.71 -2.48
C TRP A 34 9.81 10.08 -3.88
N GLY A 35 9.22 11.26 -4.04
CA GLY A 35 8.64 11.69 -5.32
C GLY A 35 7.17 11.33 -5.54
N ILE A 36 6.46 10.79 -4.54
CA ILE A 36 5.00 10.85 -4.52
C ILE A 36 4.61 12.30 -4.19
N SER A 37 3.95 12.99 -5.12
CA SER A 37 3.49 14.35 -4.90
C SER A 37 2.36 14.38 -3.86
N GLN A 38 2.22 15.51 -3.16
CA GLN A 38 1.05 15.72 -2.28
C GLN A 38 -0.26 15.60 -3.08
N GLU A 39 -0.24 16.01 -4.35
CA GLU A 39 -1.37 15.84 -5.28
C GLU A 39 -1.72 14.36 -5.50
N ALA A 40 -0.76 13.48 -5.73
CA ALA A 40 -1.00 12.04 -5.87
C ALA A 40 -1.56 11.39 -4.58
N ALA A 41 -1.26 11.97 -3.42
CA ALA A 41 -1.88 11.56 -2.16
C ALA A 41 -3.33 12.06 -2.09
N LEU A 42 -3.59 13.32 -2.44
CA LEU A 42 -4.94 13.90 -2.45
C LEU A 42 -5.86 13.21 -3.46
N ASP A 43 -5.33 12.81 -4.61
CA ASP A 43 -6.03 12.11 -5.68
C ASP A 43 -6.24 10.61 -5.40
N GLN A 44 -5.77 10.09 -4.26
CA GLN A 44 -5.89 8.67 -3.88
C GLN A 44 -5.21 7.70 -4.87
N LYS A 45 -4.26 8.20 -5.67
CA LYS A 45 -3.57 7.42 -6.72
C LYS A 45 -2.19 6.92 -6.31
N SER A 46 -1.73 7.26 -5.10
CA SER A 46 -0.36 6.99 -4.65
C SER A 46 0.04 5.51 -4.78
N VAL A 47 -0.80 4.58 -4.33
CA VAL A 47 -0.53 3.13 -4.41
C VAL A 47 -0.45 2.67 -5.87
N LYS A 48 -1.43 3.05 -6.69
CA LYS A 48 -1.48 2.72 -8.12
C LYS A 48 -0.24 3.20 -8.87
N ILE A 49 0.25 4.40 -8.57
CA ILE A 49 1.47 4.96 -9.14
C ILE A 49 2.69 4.13 -8.72
N CYS A 50 2.81 3.78 -7.44
CA CYS A 50 3.92 2.95 -6.94
C CYS A 50 3.95 1.57 -7.61
N LEU A 51 2.81 0.89 -7.68
CA LEU A 51 2.72 -0.44 -8.31
C LEU A 51 3.03 -0.39 -9.81
N ARG A 52 2.59 0.65 -10.52
CA ARG A 52 2.93 0.86 -11.93
C ARG A 52 4.44 1.11 -12.12
N GLU A 53 5.06 1.85 -11.22
CA GLU A 53 6.50 2.12 -11.27
C GLU A 53 7.32 0.85 -11.07
N ILE A 54 6.90 -0.04 -10.16
CA ILE A 54 7.50 -1.37 -9.99
C ILE A 54 7.46 -2.15 -11.30
N LEU A 55 6.26 -2.26 -11.90
CA LEU A 55 6.08 -2.97 -13.18
C LEU A 55 6.93 -2.37 -14.30
N ARG A 56 6.99 -1.03 -14.37
CA ARG A 56 7.81 -0.32 -15.35
C ARG A 56 9.29 -0.69 -15.17
N CYS A 57 9.82 -0.61 -13.95
CA CYS A 57 11.20 -0.97 -13.65
C CYS A 57 11.51 -2.42 -14.02
N GLN A 58 10.61 -3.35 -13.71
CA GLN A 58 10.74 -4.78 -14.04
C GLN A 58 10.80 -5.02 -15.55
N ASN A 59 10.01 -4.27 -16.34
CA ASN A 59 9.94 -4.44 -17.79
C ASN A 59 11.13 -3.84 -18.54
N ILE A 60 11.67 -2.70 -18.08
CA ILE A 60 12.67 -1.93 -18.85
C ILE A 60 14.11 -2.06 -18.32
N SER A 61 14.28 -2.53 -17.09
CA SER A 61 15.59 -2.52 -16.42
C SER A 61 16.19 -3.93 -16.35
N PRO A 62 17.50 -4.09 -16.61
CA PRO A 62 18.15 -5.36 -16.43
C PRO A 62 18.11 -5.79 -14.96
N LYS A 63 18.17 -7.11 -14.76
CA LYS A 63 18.24 -7.75 -13.45
C LYS A 63 19.62 -7.47 -12.80
N PRO A 64 19.72 -7.27 -11.47
CA PRO A 64 18.66 -7.13 -10.48
C PRO A 64 18.01 -5.73 -10.48
N ASN A 65 16.70 -5.65 -10.26
CA ASN A 65 15.92 -4.40 -10.40
C ASN A 65 14.96 -4.08 -9.24
N PHE A 66 14.95 -4.86 -8.16
CA PHE A 66 14.11 -4.61 -6.99
C PHE A 66 14.85 -4.84 -5.67
N ILE A 67 14.63 -3.95 -4.69
CA ILE A 67 15.21 -4.05 -3.34
C ILE A 67 14.08 -3.91 -2.32
N VAL A 68 13.99 -4.88 -1.40
CA VAL A 68 13.07 -4.83 -0.27
C VAL A 68 13.83 -4.37 0.97
N LEU A 69 13.32 -3.31 1.62
CA LEU A 69 13.78 -2.85 2.94
C LEU A 69 12.61 -2.94 3.93
N LEU A 70 12.57 -4.01 4.73
CA LEU A 70 11.46 -4.26 5.67
C LEU A 70 11.97 -4.16 7.12
N GLY A 71 11.22 -3.44 7.95
CA GLY A 71 11.55 -3.22 9.37
C GLY A 71 10.55 -3.89 10.31
N ASP A 72 10.26 -3.24 11.44
CA ASP A 72 9.30 -3.69 12.47
C ASP A 72 7.91 -3.05 12.36
N ARG A 73 7.70 -2.28 11.28
CA ARG A 73 6.45 -1.61 10.96
C ARG A 73 5.87 -2.21 9.68
N TYR A 74 4.64 -2.68 9.76
CA TYR A 74 3.86 -3.19 8.64
C TYR A 74 3.43 -2.04 7.71
N GLY A 75 2.98 -0.94 8.30
CA GLY A 75 2.69 0.31 7.61
C GLY A 75 1.22 0.51 7.23
N TRP A 76 0.98 1.61 6.51
CA TRP A 76 -0.37 2.08 6.17
C TRP A 76 -1.12 1.10 5.27
N GLN A 77 -2.38 0.85 5.62
CA GLN A 77 -3.36 0.06 4.87
C GLN A 77 -4.45 1.00 4.34
N PRO A 78 -4.37 1.42 3.06
CA PRO A 78 -5.39 2.28 2.47
C PRO A 78 -6.59 1.48 1.95
N PRO A 79 -7.77 2.11 1.83
CA PRO A 79 -8.80 1.63 0.93
C PRO A 79 -8.27 1.55 -0.52
N PRO A 80 -8.70 0.55 -1.32
CA PRO A 80 -8.27 0.45 -2.72
C PRO A 80 -8.63 1.70 -3.52
N SER A 81 -7.71 2.16 -4.36
CA SER A 81 -7.98 3.28 -5.27
C SER A 81 -8.98 2.91 -6.36
N ASP A 82 -9.05 1.63 -6.73
CA ASP A 82 -9.91 1.08 -7.77
C ASP A 82 -10.47 -0.26 -7.29
N ILE A 83 -11.76 -0.49 -7.50
CA ILE A 83 -12.48 -1.71 -7.17
C ILE A 83 -13.23 -2.18 -8.42
N PRO A 84 -13.01 -3.42 -8.92
CA PRO A 84 -13.77 -3.96 -10.04
C PRO A 84 -15.28 -3.88 -9.81
N ILE A 85 -16.05 -3.61 -10.87
CA ILE A 85 -17.49 -3.40 -10.78
C ILE A 85 -18.22 -4.57 -10.10
N GLU A 86 -17.82 -5.81 -10.39
CA GLU A 86 -18.42 -7.01 -9.80
C GLU A 86 -18.18 -7.08 -8.29
N GLU A 87 -16.98 -6.69 -7.85
CA GLU A 87 -16.62 -6.65 -6.43
C GLU A 87 -17.40 -5.54 -5.71
N PHE A 88 -17.49 -4.34 -6.29
CA PHE A 88 -18.22 -3.22 -5.67
C PHE A 88 -19.73 -3.50 -5.56
N ILE A 89 -20.32 -4.09 -6.60
CA ILE A 89 -21.73 -4.55 -6.57
C ILE A 89 -21.91 -5.62 -5.49
N GLY A 90 -20.97 -6.55 -5.34
CA GLY A 90 -20.98 -7.55 -4.28
C GLY A 90 -20.99 -6.92 -2.88
N ILE A 91 -20.17 -5.89 -2.67
CA ILE A 91 -20.11 -5.11 -1.44
C ILE A 91 -21.47 -4.45 -1.14
N LEU A 92 -22.05 -3.74 -2.12
CA LEU A 92 -23.36 -3.10 -1.95
C LEU A 92 -24.49 -4.10 -1.66
N LYS A 93 -24.42 -5.31 -2.25
CA LYS A 93 -25.37 -6.40 -1.96
C LYS A 93 -25.34 -6.83 -0.50
N HIS A 94 -24.15 -6.90 0.12
CA HIS A 94 -24.03 -7.23 1.53
C HIS A 94 -24.68 -6.18 2.44
N LEU A 95 -24.58 -4.92 2.00
CA LEU A 95 -25.19 -3.78 2.66
C LEU A 95 -26.68 -3.61 2.34
N LEU A 96 -27.35 -4.55 1.66
CA LEU A 96 -28.81 -4.50 1.45
C LEU A 96 -29.58 -4.67 2.75
N GLY A 97 -30.73 -4.01 2.84
CA GLY A 97 -31.53 -3.87 4.05
C GLY A 97 -31.97 -2.42 4.26
N ASP A 98 -32.99 -2.25 5.08
CA ASP A 98 -33.55 -0.95 5.44
C ASP A 98 -33.39 -0.71 6.94
N ASP A 99 -32.14 -0.73 7.38
CA ASP A 99 -31.72 -0.33 8.71
C ASP A 99 -30.74 0.85 8.61
N ASP A 100 -30.78 1.73 9.61
CA ASP A 100 -30.03 2.98 9.62
C ASP A 100 -28.51 2.76 9.49
N GLU A 101 -27.99 1.67 10.06
CA GLU A 101 -26.56 1.36 10.00
C GLU A 101 -26.14 1.02 8.57
N LYS A 102 -26.84 0.11 7.90
CA LYS A 102 -26.55 -0.25 6.51
C LYS A 102 -26.78 0.90 5.55
N ASN A 103 -27.83 1.69 5.75
CA ASN A 103 -28.07 2.92 4.99
C ASN A 103 -26.87 3.86 5.06
N HIS A 104 -26.39 4.15 6.27
CA HIS A 104 -25.20 4.99 6.48
C HIS A 104 -23.94 4.41 5.82
N LYS A 105 -23.70 3.10 5.93
CA LYS A 105 -22.54 2.44 5.29
C LYS A 105 -22.58 2.58 3.76
N ARG A 106 -23.75 2.39 3.13
CA ARG A 106 -23.94 2.58 1.68
C ARG A 106 -23.68 4.02 1.28
N ASP A 107 -24.31 4.97 1.98
CA ASP A 107 -24.14 6.41 1.71
C ASP A 107 -22.66 6.82 1.79
N LEU A 108 -21.90 6.27 2.75
CA LEU A 108 -20.48 6.56 2.86
C LEU A 108 -19.69 6.02 1.67
N LEU A 109 -19.94 4.78 1.24
CA LEU A 109 -19.26 4.20 0.08
C LEU A 109 -19.61 4.97 -1.21
N GLU A 110 -20.87 5.26 -1.48
CA GLU A 110 -21.31 6.02 -2.67
C GLU A 110 -20.79 7.47 -2.64
N ARG A 111 -20.63 8.03 -1.44
CA ARG A 111 -20.00 9.34 -1.26
C ARG A 111 -18.53 9.35 -1.65
N TRP A 112 -17.81 8.23 -1.53
CA TRP A 112 -16.36 8.18 -1.75
C TRP A 112 -15.93 7.40 -2.97
N TYR A 113 -16.75 6.50 -3.48
CA TYR A 113 -16.50 5.77 -4.72
C TYR A 113 -17.44 6.23 -5.82
N GLU A 114 -16.91 6.28 -7.04
CA GLU A 114 -17.65 6.64 -8.24
C GLU A 114 -17.33 5.66 -9.34
N CYS A 115 -18.34 5.28 -10.14
CA CYS A 115 -18.15 4.38 -11.27
C CYS A 115 -17.39 5.11 -12.38
N ASP A 116 -16.33 4.49 -12.89
CA ASP A 116 -15.66 4.89 -14.13
C ASP A 116 -16.04 3.90 -15.23
N ASP A 117 -17.06 4.27 -16.01
CA ASP A 117 -17.53 3.53 -17.18
C ASP A 117 -16.58 3.64 -18.38
N ASN A 118 -15.61 4.57 -18.34
CA ASN A 118 -14.58 4.73 -19.36
C ASN A 118 -13.35 3.85 -19.09
N ALA A 119 -13.23 3.27 -17.90
CA ALA A 119 -12.21 2.30 -17.60
C ALA A 119 -12.51 0.95 -18.27
N ASP A 120 -11.46 0.30 -18.78
CA ASP A 120 -11.52 -1.06 -19.32
C ASP A 120 -10.57 -1.99 -18.52
N PRO A 121 -11.11 -2.95 -17.72
CA PRO A 121 -12.54 -3.14 -17.43
C PRO A 121 -13.12 -2.04 -16.52
N THR A 122 -14.44 -1.86 -16.58
CA THR A 122 -15.19 -0.91 -15.74
C THR A 122 -14.92 -1.15 -14.26
N ASN A 123 -14.73 -0.08 -13.50
CA ASN A 123 -14.46 -0.14 -12.08
C ASN A 123 -15.05 1.05 -11.32
N PHE A 124 -15.00 0.98 -10.00
CA PHE A 124 -15.24 2.10 -9.11
C PHE A 124 -13.92 2.65 -8.61
N PHE A 125 -13.70 3.96 -8.67
CA PHE A 125 -12.50 4.60 -8.14
C PHE A 125 -12.80 5.40 -6.89
N LEU A 126 -11.83 5.45 -5.98
CA LEU A 126 -11.88 6.29 -4.79
C LEU A 126 -11.67 7.76 -5.19
N LYS A 127 -12.66 8.60 -4.92
CA LYS A 127 -12.67 10.01 -5.31
C LYS A 127 -11.54 10.82 -4.66
N PRO A 128 -11.01 11.83 -5.36
CA PRO A 128 -10.06 12.78 -4.79
C PRO A 128 -10.60 13.49 -3.55
N ARG A 129 -9.68 13.86 -2.66
CA ARG A 129 -9.98 14.61 -1.45
C ARG A 129 -10.17 16.10 -1.76
N GLY A 130 -11.36 16.62 -1.48
CA GLY A 130 -11.62 18.05 -1.48
C GLY A 130 -10.87 18.80 -0.36
N GLU A 131 -10.86 20.14 -0.42
CA GLU A 131 -10.13 21.03 0.51
C GLU A 131 -10.29 20.66 1.99
N LYS A 132 -11.50 20.31 2.41
CA LYS A 132 -11.83 19.91 3.80
C LYS A 132 -11.00 18.73 4.30
N TYR A 133 -10.62 17.81 3.41
CA TYR A 133 -9.98 16.54 3.73
C TYR A 133 -8.48 16.50 3.35
N LYS A 134 -7.87 17.67 3.10
CA LYS A 134 -6.42 17.78 2.90
C LYS A 134 -5.62 17.40 4.15
N ASN A 135 -6.13 17.73 5.33
CA ASN A 135 -5.50 17.37 6.61
C ASN A 135 -5.86 15.92 6.99
N ALA A 136 -4.86 15.15 7.42
CA ALA A 136 -4.99 13.79 7.93
C ALA A 136 -6.01 13.68 9.08
N GLU A 137 -6.08 14.64 10.00
CA GLU A 137 -7.02 14.61 11.13
C GLU A 137 -8.50 14.55 10.68
N ASN A 138 -8.83 15.20 9.57
CA ASN A 138 -10.18 15.19 9.01
C ASN A 138 -10.44 13.97 8.11
N TRP A 139 -9.38 13.40 7.53
CA TRP A 139 -9.48 12.31 6.56
C TRP A 139 -9.38 10.93 7.19
N GLU A 140 -8.45 10.72 8.12
CA GLU A 140 -8.18 9.42 8.73
C GLU A 140 -9.42 8.73 9.32
N PRO A 141 -10.36 9.42 10.01
CA PRO A 141 -11.56 8.76 10.50
C PRO A 141 -12.43 8.21 9.36
N ILE A 142 -12.58 8.98 8.29
CA ILE A 142 -13.36 8.62 7.10
C ILE A 142 -12.67 7.50 6.33
N GLU A 143 -11.35 7.56 6.18
CA GLU A 143 -10.56 6.53 5.51
C GLU A 143 -10.70 5.18 6.25
N LYS A 144 -10.58 5.20 7.58
CA LYS A 144 -10.72 4.02 8.43
C LYS A 144 -12.12 3.44 8.36
N GLU A 145 -13.16 4.29 8.44
CA GLU A 145 -14.54 3.84 8.36
C GLU A 145 -14.85 3.21 6.99
N ASN A 146 -14.46 3.88 5.89
CA ASN A 146 -14.59 3.31 4.54
C ASN A 146 -13.88 1.96 4.43
N LEU A 147 -12.61 1.87 4.87
CA LEU A 147 -11.85 0.63 4.82
C LEU A 147 -12.50 -0.49 5.62
N ASN A 148 -13.03 -0.20 6.80
CA ASN A 148 -13.72 -1.19 7.63
C ASN A 148 -14.99 -1.71 6.96
N ILE A 149 -15.82 -0.83 6.38
CA ILE A 149 -17.02 -1.26 5.65
C ILE A 149 -16.66 -2.19 4.49
N LEU A 150 -15.60 -1.84 3.73
CA LEU A 150 -15.11 -2.66 2.63
C LEU A 150 -14.64 -4.03 3.13
N ARG A 151 -13.84 -4.08 4.21
CA ARG A 151 -13.34 -5.33 4.80
C ARG A 151 -14.47 -6.21 5.32
N GLU A 152 -15.41 -5.64 6.09
CA GLU A 152 -16.58 -6.34 6.61
C GLU A 152 -17.37 -6.99 5.47
N SER A 153 -17.60 -6.25 4.38
CA SER A 153 -18.33 -6.76 3.22
C SER A 153 -17.53 -7.85 2.48
N VAL A 154 -16.23 -7.64 2.25
CA VAL A 154 -15.35 -8.59 1.57
C VAL A 154 -15.16 -9.89 2.36
N ASP A 155 -15.20 -9.85 3.69
CA ASP A 155 -15.16 -11.06 4.53
C ASP A 155 -16.37 -11.97 4.34
N GLN A 156 -17.48 -11.45 3.82
CA GLN A 156 -18.70 -12.20 3.50
C GLN A 156 -18.77 -12.64 2.04
N MET A 157 -17.76 -12.30 1.24
CA MET A 157 -17.69 -12.60 -0.19
C MET A 157 -16.69 -13.71 -0.47
N ASP A 158 -17.01 -14.58 -1.43
CA ASP A 158 -16.09 -15.56 -1.97
C ASP A 158 -15.17 -14.92 -3.02
N LEU A 159 -14.13 -14.24 -2.53
CA LEU A 159 -13.09 -13.64 -3.37
C LEU A 159 -11.78 -14.43 -3.26
N GLU A 160 -11.13 -14.67 -4.39
CA GLU A 160 -9.78 -15.23 -4.41
C GLU A 160 -8.80 -14.39 -3.59
N GLU A 161 -7.85 -15.03 -2.91
CA GLU A 161 -6.87 -14.37 -2.03
C GLU A 161 -6.16 -13.20 -2.71
N LYS A 162 -5.76 -13.38 -3.99
CA LYS A 162 -5.08 -12.32 -4.77
C LYS A 162 -5.93 -11.04 -4.92
N ASN A 163 -7.25 -11.17 -4.96
CA ASN A 163 -8.18 -10.06 -5.08
C ASN A 163 -8.48 -9.42 -3.71
N ARG A 164 -8.33 -10.18 -2.62
CA ARG A 164 -8.51 -9.70 -1.23
C ARG A 164 -7.36 -8.79 -0.78
N ILE A 165 -6.14 -9.01 -1.27
CA ILE A 165 -4.93 -8.27 -0.86
C ILE A 165 -5.13 -6.75 -0.82
N LYS A 166 -5.79 -6.14 -1.83
CA LYS A 166 -5.97 -4.68 -1.88
C LYS A 166 -6.77 -4.10 -0.70
N TYR A 167 -7.60 -4.90 -0.03
CA TYR A 167 -8.40 -4.48 1.11
C TYR A 167 -7.69 -4.68 2.46
N PHE A 168 -6.80 -5.67 2.56
CA PHE A 168 -6.24 -6.09 3.85
C PHE A 168 -4.75 -5.81 3.99
N ALA A 169 -4.01 -5.69 2.87
CA ALA A 169 -2.57 -5.57 2.90
C ALA A 169 -2.10 -4.12 3.01
N SER A 170 -1.00 -3.89 3.73
CA SER A 170 -0.33 -2.58 3.70
C SER A 170 0.20 -2.26 2.31
N VAL A 171 0.43 -0.97 2.02
CA VAL A 171 1.09 -0.56 0.76
C VAL A 171 2.44 -1.29 0.59
N THR A 172 3.19 -1.44 1.69
CA THR A 172 4.48 -2.14 1.67
C THR A 172 4.33 -3.61 1.27
N GLU A 173 3.32 -4.31 1.80
CA GLU A 173 3.05 -5.68 1.40
C GLU A 173 2.64 -5.74 -0.07
N GLN A 174 1.75 -4.85 -0.53
CA GLN A 174 1.33 -4.80 -1.93
C GLN A 174 2.52 -4.58 -2.88
N GLU A 175 3.43 -3.67 -2.53
CA GLU A 175 4.70 -3.43 -3.23
C GLU A 175 5.59 -4.68 -3.27
N ILE A 176 5.75 -5.38 -2.14
CA ILE A 176 6.58 -6.60 -2.05
C ILE A 176 5.95 -7.74 -2.85
N ARG A 177 4.63 -7.93 -2.78
CA ARG A 177 3.95 -8.95 -3.56
C ARG A 177 4.19 -8.74 -5.04
N LYS A 178 3.97 -7.51 -5.53
CA LYS A 178 4.15 -7.17 -6.94
C LYS A 178 5.61 -7.19 -7.39
N GLY A 179 6.49 -6.70 -6.53
CA GLY A 179 7.92 -6.54 -6.79
C GLY A 179 8.72 -7.84 -6.65
N ALA A 180 8.22 -8.78 -5.83
CA ALA A 180 9.01 -9.93 -5.41
C ALA A 180 8.32 -11.29 -5.37
N LEU A 181 7.05 -11.37 -4.98
CA LEU A 181 6.39 -12.66 -4.75
C LEU A 181 5.58 -13.14 -5.97
N GLU A 182 5.10 -12.22 -6.81
CA GLU A 182 4.30 -12.50 -8.01
C GLU A 182 5.14 -12.60 -9.28
N ILE A 183 6.46 -12.45 -9.20
CA ILE A 183 7.36 -12.56 -10.35
C ILE A 183 7.99 -13.95 -10.47
N GLU A 184 8.03 -14.46 -11.70
CA GLU A 184 8.78 -15.66 -12.04
C GLU A 184 10.29 -15.41 -11.84
N GLU A 185 11.04 -16.43 -11.40
CA GLU A 185 12.51 -16.35 -11.16
C GLU A 185 12.96 -15.38 -10.04
N SER A 186 12.13 -15.13 -9.01
CA SER A 186 12.38 -14.12 -7.96
C SER A 186 13.74 -14.16 -7.24
N LYS A 187 14.44 -15.30 -7.20
CA LYS A 187 15.66 -15.49 -6.39
C LYS A 187 16.93 -14.83 -6.96
N GLU A 188 16.98 -14.53 -8.26
CA GLU A 188 18.17 -13.92 -8.89
C GLU A 188 18.05 -12.39 -9.04
N HIS A 189 16.90 -11.80 -8.67
CA HIS A 189 16.54 -10.44 -9.09
C HIS A 189 16.33 -9.45 -7.95
N ILE A 190 16.33 -9.95 -6.72
CA ILE A 190 15.78 -9.23 -5.58
C ILE A 190 16.73 -9.34 -4.41
N PHE A 191 17.05 -8.19 -3.83
CA PHE A 191 17.74 -8.15 -2.55
C PHE A 191 16.77 -7.75 -1.44
N CYS A 192 16.58 -8.65 -0.49
CA CYS A 192 15.75 -8.41 0.68
C CYS A 192 16.65 -8.12 1.89
N PHE A 193 16.45 -6.96 2.50
CA PHE A 193 17.10 -6.56 3.74
C PHE A 193 16.06 -6.38 4.82
N PHE A 194 16.13 -7.23 5.84
CA PHE A 194 15.22 -7.21 6.97
C PHE A 194 15.93 -6.69 8.21
N ARG A 195 15.27 -5.79 8.92
CA ARG A 195 15.71 -5.30 10.22
C ARG A 195 14.67 -5.67 11.27
N SER A 196 15.17 -6.15 12.40
CA SER A 196 14.39 -6.31 13.62
C SER A 196 15.05 -5.54 14.76
N ILE A 197 14.28 -4.76 15.53
CA ILE A 197 14.76 -4.09 16.75
C ILE A 197 14.26 -4.87 17.95
N GLU A 198 15.19 -5.31 18.78
CA GLU A 198 14.89 -5.94 20.06
C GLU A 198 14.50 -4.90 21.11
N GLY A 199 13.54 -5.24 21.97
CA GLY A 199 13.17 -4.42 23.13
C GLY A 199 12.41 -3.13 22.80
N LEU A 200 11.73 -3.04 21.65
CA LEU A 200 10.86 -1.90 21.33
C LEU A 200 9.73 -1.75 22.38
N PRO A 201 9.47 -0.52 22.88
CA PRO A 201 8.27 -0.22 23.65
C PRO A 201 6.98 -0.55 22.86
N ASN A 202 5.91 -0.90 23.57
CA ASN A 202 4.61 -1.22 22.98
C ASN A 202 3.64 -0.02 22.98
N ASP A 203 4.16 1.21 22.96
CA ASP A 203 3.41 2.45 23.07
C ASP A 203 3.89 3.51 22.07
N GLU A 204 3.31 4.71 22.14
CA GLU A 204 3.56 5.81 21.21
C GLU A 204 5.02 6.28 21.13
N THR A 205 5.87 5.95 22.11
CA THR A 205 7.30 6.27 22.05
C THR A 205 8.01 5.52 20.92
N ALA A 206 7.45 4.39 20.47
CA ALA A 206 7.97 3.57 19.38
C ALA A 206 7.25 3.78 18.03
N LYS A 207 6.37 4.78 17.90
CA LYS A 207 5.49 5.01 16.72
C LYS A 207 6.18 5.05 15.35
N ASP A 208 7.48 5.37 15.31
CA ASP A 208 8.26 5.41 14.07
C ASP A 208 8.70 4.00 13.61
N PHE A 209 8.58 3.00 14.48
CA PHE A 209 9.09 1.64 14.28
C PHE A 209 8.00 0.57 14.38
N ILE A 210 6.84 0.85 14.98
CA ILE A 210 5.71 -0.07 15.09
C ILE A 210 4.42 0.60 14.63
N ASP A 211 3.42 -0.21 14.25
CA ASP A 211 2.05 0.27 14.04
C ASP A 211 1.31 0.29 15.38
N LEU A 212 0.45 1.30 15.55
CA LEU A 212 -0.29 1.55 16.78
C LEU A 212 -1.80 1.47 16.51
N ASN A 213 -2.53 0.88 17.45
CA ASN A 213 -3.98 0.84 17.44
C ASN A 213 -4.58 2.18 17.96
N GLN A 214 -5.91 2.24 18.07
CA GLN A 214 -6.62 3.44 18.56
C GLN A 214 -6.26 3.82 20.01
N GLU A 215 -5.85 2.83 20.82
CA GLU A 215 -5.39 3.04 22.21
C GLU A 215 -3.91 3.45 22.27
N LYS A 216 -3.27 3.73 21.13
CA LYS A 216 -1.84 4.06 21.01
C LYS A 216 -0.91 2.98 21.57
N ARG A 217 -1.35 1.72 21.48
CA ARG A 217 -0.56 0.52 21.82
C ARG A 217 -0.19 -0.22 20.56
N ARG A 218 0.84 -1.06 20.62
CA ARG A 218 1.24 -1.91 19.49
C ARG A 218 0.05 -2.65 18.91
N ASP A 219 -0.20 -2.45 17.63
CA ASP A 219 -1.22 -3.17 16.88
C ASP A 219 -0.76 -4.62 16.64
N LYS A 220 -1.50 -5.57 17.23
CA LYS A 220 -1.19 -7.00 17.17
C LYS A 220 -1.50 -7.60 15.80
N ASP A 221 -2.51 -7.10 15.11
CA ASP A 221 -2.92 -7.64 13.81
C ASP A 221 -1.89 -7.22 12.75
N SER A 222 -1.52 -5.94 12.74
CA SER A 222 -0.41 -5.44 11.91
C SER A 222 0.91 -6.17 12.21
N ALA A 223 1.22 -6.45 13.48
CA ALA A 223 2.42 -7.20 13.84
C ALA A 223 2.40 -8.64 13.29
N LYS A 224 1.26 -9.33 13.39
CA LYS A 224 1.08 -10.69 12.86
C LYS A 224 1.18 -10.73 11.33
N GLN A 225 0.60 -9.75 10.64
CA GLN A 225 0.72 -9.63 9.18
C GLN A 225 2.17 -9.39 8.75
N LEU A 226 2.90 -8.56 9.49
CA LEU A 226 4.33 -8.33 9.24
C LEU A 226 5.18 -9.58 9.44
N GLU A 227 4.91 -10.37 10.49
CA GLU A 227 5.60 -11.66 10.71
C GLU A 227 5.37 -12.59 9.52
N LYS A 228 4.11 -12.78 9.10
CA LYS A 228 3.78 -13.59 7.92
C LYS A 228 4.46 -13.09 6.63
N LEU A 229 4.68 -11.78 6.50
CA LEU A 229 5.35 -11.19 5.33
C LEU A 229 6.88 -11.41 5.35
N LYS A 230 7.46 -11.61 6.53
CA LYS A 230 8.90 -11.90 6.69
C LYS A 230 9.24 -13.37 6.49
N ASP A 231 8.27 -14.27 6.70
CA ASP A 231 8.37 -15.72 6.48
C ASP A 231 8.46 -16.10 4.99
#